data_AF-A0A524JVD4-F1
#
_entry.id   AF-A0A524JVD4-F1
#
_cell.length_a   1.000
_cell.length_b   1.000
_cell.length_c   1.000
_cell.angle_alpha   90.00
_cell.angle_beta   90.00
_cell.angle_gamma   90.00
#
_symmetry.space_group_name_H-M   'P 1'
#
loop_
_entity.id
_entity.type
_entity.pdbx_description
1 polymer ?
#
loop_
_entity_poly.entity_id
_entity_poly.type
_entity_poly.pdbx_seq_one_letter_code
_entity_poly.pdbx_strand_id
1 'polypeptide(L)'
;MELEELLRDREFDEGKKKLNDAIAIAQREWEHVRYSLELVGDIGEFDKEDFMIGVIEEDVIIREPLLSPTKSVSGYSPTFYPMYFVQNLLAMDKQLAKEGYRTIESLYVFVELATKAGERLGLIGSFAMSFGSGYGSARSGWIAEKGYPLERDLFVKMFFKNRKESHDWDFFWTSVRENLNQIFLKFESWQNDEKLYKKEVKSKAIVKPMLV
;
A
#
# COMPACT_ATOMS: atom_id res chain seq x y z
N MET A 1 40.55 -6.09 -19.04
CA MET A 1 39.20 -6.17 -18.46
C MET A 1 38.80 -7.62 -18.52
N GLU A 2 38.78 -8.27 -17.36
CA GLU A 2 38.40 -9.68 -17.24
C GLU A 2 36.89 -9.81 -17.44
N LEU A 3 36.43 -10.92 -18.02
CA LEU A 3 35.02 -11.15 -18.35
C LEU A 3 34.08 -10.95 -17.15
N GLU A 4 34.57 -11.19 -15.93
CA GLU A 4 33.84 -10.94 -14.69
C GLU A 4 33.57 -9.45 -14.41
N GLU A 5 34.51 -8.56 -14.73
CA GLU A 5 34.30 -7.11 -14.58
C GLU A 5 33.22 -6.62 -15.56
N LEU A 6 33.28 -7.09 -16.80
CA LEU A 6 32.27 -6.75 -17.83
C LEU A 6 30.86 -7.27 -17.49
N LEU A 7 30.76 -8.44 -16.87
CA LEU A 7 29.48 -8.98 -16.43
C LEU A 7 28.91 -8.22 -15.23
N ARG A 8 29.75 -7.83 -14.26
CA ARG A 8 29.34 -6.99 -13.12
C ARG A 8 28.86 -5.61 -13.56
N ASP A 9 29.57 -4.98 -14.50
CA ASP A 9 29.18 -3.67 -15.04
C ASP A 9 27.82 -3.74 -15.75
N ARG A 10 27.58 -4.81 -16.51
CA ARG A 10 26.30 -5.03 -17.19
C ARG A 10 25.14 -5.29 -16.22
N GLU A 11 25.34 -6.14 -15.21
CA GLU A 11 24.32 -6.40 -14.18
C GLU A 11 23.99 -5.13 -13.38
N PHE A 12 25.01 -4.33 -13.08
CA PHE A 12 24.86 -3.04 -12.42
C PHE A 12 24.05 -2.06 -13.26
N ASP A 13 24.37 -1.94 -14.56
CA ASP A 13 23.65 -1.06 -15.48
C ASP A 13 22.19 -1.50 -15.68
N GLU A 14 21.93 -2.80 -15.80
CA GLU A 14 20.59 -3.36 -15.87
C GLU A 14 19.80 -3.12 -14.57
N GLY A 15 20.44 -3.26 -13.42
CA GLY A 15 19.86 -2.95 -12.11
C GLY A 15 19.51 -1.48 -11.95
N LYS A 16 20.42 -0.58 -12.34
CA LYS A 16 20.23 0.87 -12.32
C LYS A 16 19.08 1.30 -13.23
N LYS A 17 18.98 0.70 -14.42
CA LYS A 17 17.86 0.96 -15.32
C LYS A 17 16.52 0.55 -14.70
N LYS A 18 16.42 -0.67 -14.16
CA LYS A 18 15.19 -1.15 -13.47
C LYS A 18 14.79 -0.24 -12.31
N LEU A 19 15.77 0.25 -11.55
CA LEU A 19 15.53 1.18 -10.45
C LEU A 19 14.95 2.51 -10.95
N ASN A 20 15.53 3.09 -12.00
CA ASN A 20 15.02 4.33 -12.60
C ASN A 20 13.61 4.16 -13.17
N ASP A 21 13.34 3.04 -13.84
CA ASP A 21 12.01 2.72 -14.36
C ASP A 21 10.99 2.62 -13.20
N ALA A 22 11.35 1.94 -12.11
CA ALA A 22 10.50 1.84 -10.93
C ALA A 22 10.25 3.20 -10.25
N ILE A 23 11.26 4.07 -10.15
CA ILE A 23 11.11 5.43 -9.62
C ILE A 23 10.12 6.23 -10.47
N ALA A 24 10.23 6.16 -11.80
CA ALA A 24 9.32 6.85 -12.70
C ALA A 24 7.86 6.36 -12.54
N ILE A 25 7.67 5.05 -12.37
CA ILE A 25 6.35 4.46 -12.09
C ILE A 25 5.82 4.94 -10.72
N ALA A 26 6.66 4.91 -9.68
CA ALA A 26 6.28 5.35 -8.34
C ALA A 26 5.87 6.82 -8.33
N GLN A 27 6.60 7.68 -9.02
CA GLN A 27 6.28 9.10 -9.15
C GLN A 27 4.94 9.30 -9.88
N ARG A 28 4.69 8.57 -10.98
CA ARG A 28 3.40 8.62 -11.68
C ARG A 28 2.25 8.23 -10.75
N GLU A 29 2.38 7.13 -10.02
CA GLU A 29 1.33 6.67 -9.11
C GLU A 29 1.17 7.57 -7.88
N TRP A 30 2.24 8.18 -7.39
CA TRP A 30 2.16 9.17 -6.32
C TRP A 30 1.31 10.37 -6.72
N GLU A 31 1.47 10.90 -7.93
CA GLU A 31 0.63 11.99 -8.42
C GLU A 31 -0.85 11.58 -8.54
N HIS A 32 -1.14 10.33 -8.92
CA HIS A 32 -2.51 9.82 -8.88
C HIS A 32 -3.07 9.77 -7.45
N VAL A 33 -2.27 9.35 -6.47
CA VAL A 33 -2.66 9.35 -5.04
C VAL A 33 -2.87 10.78 -4.54
N ARG A 34 -1.96 11.70 -4.85
CA ARG A 34 -2.05 13.12 -4.49
C ARG A 34 -3.33 13.75 -5.02
N TYR A 35 -3.64 13.55 -6.30
CA TYR A 35 -4.90 14.02 -6.89
C TYR A 35 -6.13 13.42 -6.18
N SER A 36 -6.09 12.12 -5.89
CA SER A 36 -7.20 11.43 -5.21
C SER A 36 -7.49 11.97 -3.81
N LEU A 37 -6.48 12.53 -3.16
CA LEU A 37 -6.53 13.02 -1.78
C LEU A 37 -6.60 14.54 -1.66
N GLU A 38 -6.76 15.28 -2.76
CA GLU A 38 -6.73 16.75 -2.73
C GLU A 38 -7.74 17.40 -1.75
N LEU A 39 -8.88 16.74 -1.49
CA LEU A 39 -9.90 17.23 -0.55
C LEU A 39 -9.52 16.99 0.91
N VAL A 40 -8.56 16.10 1.14
CA VAL A 40 -8.03 15.76 2.46
C VAL A 40 -6.90 16.70 2.83
N GLY A 41 -6.02 16.99 1.87
CA GLY A 41 -4.89 17.88 2.03
C GLY A 41 -3.82 17.62 0.98
N ASP A 42 -2.77 18.44 1.01
CA ASP A 42 -1.61 18.22 0.13
C ASP A 42 -0.61 17.27 0.80
N ILE A 43 -0.31 16.16 0.12
CA ILE A 43 0.68 15.17 0.56
C ILE A 43 2.10 15.51 0.10
N GLY A 44 2.30 16.60 -0.65
CA GLY A 44 3.60 17.01 -1.18
C GLY A 44 4.10 16.15 -2.35
N GLU A 45 5.33 16.42 -2.79
CA GLU A 45 5.97 15.74 -3.92
C GLU A 45 6.49 14.35 -3.55
N PHE A 46 6.61 13.46 -4.55
CA PHE A 46 7.18 12.13 -4.34
C PHE A 46 8.62 12.21 -3.83
N ASP A 47 8.94 11.44 -2.78
CA ASP A 47 10.30 11.28 -2.28
C ASP A 47 10.65 9.78 -2.26
N LYS A 48 11.75 9.41 -2.93
CA LYS A 48 12.25 8.04 -2.98
C LYS A 48 12.75 7.53 -1.62
N GLU A 49 13.18 8.44 -0.74
CA GLU A 49 13.70 8.10 0.59
C GLU A 49 12.58 7.56 1.50
N ASP A 50 11.35 8.04 1.31
CA ASP A 50 10.17 7.56 2.03
C ASP A 50 9.88 6.07 1.84
N PHE A 51 10.38 5.49 0.75
CA PHE A 51 10.18 4.09 0.37
C PHE A 51 11.48 3.29 0.36
N MET A 52 12.58 3.90 0.84
CA MET A 52 13.92 3.32 0.82
C MET A 52 14.34 2.79 -0.57
N ILE A 53 13.94 3.50 -1.64
CA ILE A 53 14.27 3.13 -3.02
C ILE A 53 15.67 3.65 -3.32
N GLY A 54 16.64 2.74 -3.38
CA GLY A 54 18.04 3.07 -3.66
C GLY A 54 18.89 1.83 -3.91
N VAL A 55 20.13 2.04 -4.36
CA VAL A 55 21.15 0.99 -4.40
C VAL A 55 21.70 0.84 -2.99
N ILE A 56 21.55 -0.34 -2.39
CA ILE A 56 22.25 -0.69 -1.15
C ILE A 56 23.69 -1.00 -1.56
N GLU A 57 24.64 -0.09 -1.29
CA GLU A 57 26.06 -0.29 -1.63
C GLU A 57 26.72 -1.42 -0.81
N GLU A 58 26.05 -1.97 0.20
CA GLU A 58 26.68 -2.85 1.19
C GLU A 58 26.48 -4.37 1.03
N ASP A 59 25.76 -4.90 0.03
CA ASP A 59 25.63 -6.37 -0.08
C ASP A 59 25.69 -6.92 -1.50
N VAL A 60 26.92 -7.07 -1.99
CA VAL A 60 27.31 -8.10 -2.97
C VAL A 60 27.30 -9.48 -2.29
N ILE A 61 26.17 -9.92 -1.75
CA ILE A 61 25.87 -11.34 -1.52
C ILE A 61 24.37 -11.53 -1.70
N ILE A 62 23.96 -12.00 -2.88
CA ILE A 62 22.63 -12.59 -3.08
C ILE A 62 22.57 -13.85 -2.22
N ARG A 63 22.08 -13.71 -0.98
CA ARG A 63 21.51 -14.84 -0.25
C ARG A 63 20.02 -14.82 -0.54
N GLU A 64 19.53 -15.87 -1.20
CA GLU A 64 18.10 -16.17 -1.17
C GLU A 64 17.65 -16.13 0.30
N PRO A 65 16.60 -15.37 0.65
CA PRO A 65 16.11 -15.38 2.01
C PRO A 65 15.65 -16.80 2.36
N LEU A 66 16.34 -17.43 3.32
CA LEU A 66 16.07 -18.77 3.83
C LEU A 66 14.74 -18.89 4.62
N LEU A 67 13.83 -17.92 4.48
CA LEU A 67 12.52 -17.94 5.13
C LEU A 67 11.44 -17.51 4.16
N SER A 68 10.56 -18.47 3.86
CA SER A 68 9.30 -18.27 3.13
C SER A 68 8.49 -17.11 3.76
N PRO A 69 8.06 -16.08 2.99
CA PRO A 69 7.43 -14.88 3.54
C PRO A 69 5.97 -15.07 3.99
N THR A 70 5.41 -16.28 3.92
CA THR A 70 4.01 -16.54 4.33
C THR A 70 3.86 -17.10 5.74
N LYS A 71 4.93 -17.27 6.52
CA LYS A 71 4.82 -17.69 7.93
C LYS A 71 5.13 -16.56 8.90
N SER A 72 4.04 -15.94 9.37
CA SER A 72 3.85 -15.45 10.75
C SER A 72 5.05 -14.74 11.38
N VAL A 73 5.15 -13.42 11.16
CA VAL A 73 5.69 -12.55 12.20
C VAL A 73 4.50 -12.01 12.98
N SER A 74 4.43 -12.47 14.22
CA SER A 74 3.44 -12.13 15.23
C SER A 74 3.29 -10.63 15.43
N GLY A 75 2.04 -10.14 15.46
CA GLY A 75 1.64 -9.03 16.32
C GLY A 75 1.87 -7.59 15.83
N TYR A 76 2.93 -7.28 15.09
CA TYR A 76 3.20 -5.91 14.63
C TYR A 76 3.91 -5.92 13.29
N SER A 77 3.33 -5.18 12.34
CA SER A 77 3.87 -4.70 11.06
C SER A 77 4.61 -5.69 10.16
N PRO A 78 4.15 -5.99 8.94
CA PRO A 78 5.03 -6.58 7.95
C PRO A 78 6.06 -5.51 7.55
N THR A 79 7.30 -5.67 7.98
CA THR A 79 8.45 -5.06 7.29
C THR A 79 8.45 -5.57 5.85
N PHE A 80 7.79 -4.82 4.97
CA PHE A 80 7.81 -5.03 3.53
C PHE A 80 9.18 -4.55 3.05
N TYR A 81 10.02 -5.47 2.59
CA TYR A 81 11.36 -5.10 2.15
C TYR A 81 11.29 -4.21 0.89
N PRO A 82 12.11 -3.15 0.78
CA PRO A 82 12.13 -2.24 -0.38
C PRO A 82 12.27 -2.94 -1.74
N MET A 83 12.93 -4.10 -1.77
CA MET A 83 13.05 -4.94 -2.97
C MET A 83 11.70 -5.39 -3.54
N TYR A 84 10.70 -5.70 -2.68
CA TYR A 84 9.38 -6.11 -3.15
C TYR A 84 8.59 -4.93 -3.73
N PHE A 85 8.82 -3.71 -3.22
CA PHE A 85 8.15 -2.52 -3.76
C PHE A 85 8.61 -2.24 -5.20
N VAL A 86 9.92 -2.27 -5.47
CA VAL A 86 10.48 -2.10 -6.82
C VAL A 86 9.97 -3.18 -7.77
N GLN A 87 9.97 -4.45 -7.36
CA GLN A 87 9.46 -5.54 -8.19
C GLN A 87 7.96 -5.39 -8.48
N ASN A 88 7.16 -5.04 -7.47
CA ASN A 88 5.73 -4.84 -7.64
C ASN A 88 5.43 -3.65 -8.56
N LEU A 89 6.18 -2.54 -8.48
CA LEU A 89 6.03 -1.41 -9.41
C LEU A 89 6.23 -1.84 -10.86
N LEU A 90 7.33 -2.54 -11.14
CA LEU A 90 7.65 -3.01 -12.49
C LEU A 90 6.63 -4.04 -13.00
N ALA A 91 6.22 -4.98 -12.14
CA ALA A 91 5.25 -6.02 -12.48
C ALA A 91 3.82 -5.46 -12.67
N MET A 92 3.43 -4.47 -11.86
CA MET A 92 2.19 -3.71 -12.02
C MET A 92 2.19 -3.00 -13.38
N ASP A 93 3.22 -2.22 -13.69
CA ASP A 93 3.28 -1.43 -14.91
C ASP A 93 3.27 -2.29 -16.18
N LYS A 94 3.99 -3.42 -16.15
CA LYS A 94 3.98 -4.40 -17.25
C LYS A 94 2.59 -4.97 -17.54
N GLN A 95 1.75 -5.13 -16.51
CA GLN A 95 0.41 -5.71 -16.63
C GLN A 95 -0.67 -4.64 -16.88
N LEU A 96 -0.35 -3.37 -16.69
CA LEU A 96 -1.30 -2.26 -16.67
C LEU A 96 -2.14 -2.18 -17.95
N ALA A 97 -1.54 -2.36 -19.12
CA ALA A 97 -2.25 -2.28 -20.40
C ALA A 97 -3.29 -3.40 -20.60
N LYS A 98 -3.11 -4.54 -19.94
CA LYS A 98 -3.95 -5.73 -20.12
C LYS A 98 -4.98 -5.88 -19.00
N GLU A 99 -4.51 -5.75 -17.75
CA GLU A 99 -5.30 -6.04 -16.56
C GLU A 99 -5.72 -4.76 -15.81
N GLY A 100 -5.29 -3.58 -16.28
CA GLY A 100 -5.41 -2.35 -15.51
C GLY A 100 -4.67 -2.48 -14.17
N TYR A 101 -5.25 -1.92 -13.12
CA TYR A 101 -4.74 -2.08 -11.75
C TYR A 101 -5.30 -3.32 -11.03
N ARG A 102 -5.99 -4.22 -11.73
CA ARG A 102 -6.63 -5.39 -11.12
C ARG A 102 -5.64 -6.53 -10.85
N THR A 103 -4.50 -6.20 -10.25
CA THR A 103 -3.44 -7.15 -9.92
C THR A 103 -3.06 -7.06 -8.45
N ILE A 104 -2.46 -8.14 -7.93
CA ILE A 104 -1.98 -8.17 -6.54
C ILE A 104 -0.78 -7.24 -6.33
N GLU A 105 0.04 -7.03 -7.36
CA GLU A 105 1.15 -6.09 -7.32
C GLU A 105 0.64 -4.65 -7.20
N SER A 106 -0.43 -4.32 -7.93
CA SER A 106 -1.11 -3.02 -7.80
C SER A 106 -1.59 -2.79 -6.37
N LEU A 107 -2.23 -3.81 -5.76
CA LEU A 107 -2.65 -3.73 -4.36
C LEU A 107 -1.49 -3.32 -3.47
N TYR A 108 -0.38 -4.06 -3.49
CA TYR A 108 0.75 -3.78 -2.61
C TYR A 108 1.38 -2.41 -2.88
N VAL A 109 1.53 -2.01 -4.15
CA VAL A 109 2.05 -0.68 -4.49
C VAL A 109 1.18 0.41 -3.88
N PHE A 110 -0.13 0.33 -4.07
CA PHE A 110 -1.04 1.35 -3.55
C PHE A 110 -1.17 1.34 -2.03
N VAL A 111 -1.04 0.19 -1.37
CA VAL A 111 -0.99 0.15 0.10
C VAL A 111 0.18 0.97 0.62
N GLU A 112 1.38 0.79 0.07
CA GLU A 112 2.57 1.52 0.51
C GLU A 112 2.45 3.03 0.23
N LEU A 113 2.12 3.41 -1.01
CA LEU A 113 1.97 4.82 -1.41
C LEU A 113 0.91 5.53 -0.55
N ALA A 114 -0.26 4.91 -0.37
CA ALA A 114 -1.34 5.52 0.38
C ALA A 114 -1.14 5.48 1.90
N THR A 115 -0.41 4.51 2.43
CA THR A 115 0.02 4.52 3.84
C THR A 115 0.90 5.74 4.08
N LYS A 116 1.92 5.96 3.24
CA LYS A 116 2.79 7.12 3.35
C LYS A 116 2.05 8.44 3.14
N ALA A 117 1.12 8.49 2.19
CA ALA A 117 0.25 9.65 2.00
C ALA A 117 -0.57 9.96 3.26
N GLY A 118 -1.14 8.93 3.90
CA GLY A 118 -1.84 9.05 5.17
C GLY A 118 -0.95 9.59 6.30
N GLU A 119 0.30 9.14 6.37
CA GLU A 119 1.30 9.66 7.32
C GLU A 119 1.59 11.15 7.10
N ARG A 120 1.81 11.56 5.84
CA ARG A 120 2.05 12.97 5.50
C ARG A 120 0.85 13.88 5.81
N LEU A 121 -0.36 13.31 5.82
CA LEU A 121 -1.59 14.00 6.23
C LEU A 121 -1.82 13.98 7.75
N GLY A 122 -1.00 13.27 8.53
CA GLY A 122 -1.05 13.27 9.99
C GLY A 122 -1.65 12.01 10.64
N LEU A 123 -1.97 10.97 9.86
CA LEU A 123 -2.29 9.65 10.45
C LEU A 123 -1.02 8.98 10.97
N ILE A 124 -1.12 8.23 12.07
CA ILE A 124 0.04 7.55 12.67
C ILE A 124 -0.20 6.05 12.80
N GLY A 125 0.87 5.29 12.60
CA GLY A 125 0.93 3.85 12.88
C GLY A 125 -0.21 3.06 12.21
N SER A 126 -1.03 2.38 13.04
CA SER A 126 -2.10 1.53 12.54
C SER A 126 -3.17 2.26 11.74
N PHE A 127 -3.41 3.54 12.00
CA PHE A 127 -4.40 4.31 11.25
C PHE A 127 -3.94 4.60 9.82
N ALA A 128 -2.67 4.98 9.64
CA ALA A 128 -2.08 5.15 8.32
C ALA A 128 -2.06 3.83 7.52
N MET A 129 -1.64 2.72 8.16
CA MET A 129 -1.63 1.40 7.54
C MET A 129 -3.03 0.93 7.13
N SER A 130 -4.04 1.13 7.98
CA SER A 130 -5.42 0.76 7.69
C SER A 130 -6.01 1.62 6.56
N PHE A 131 -5.67 2.92 6.54
CA PHE A 131 -6.01 3.80 5.43
C PHE A 131 -5.39 3.32 4.11
N GLY A 132 -4.09 3.02 4.09
CA GLY A 132 -3.38 2.52 2.92
C GLY A 132 -3.91 1.18 2.43
N SER A 133 -4.14 0.22 3.34
CA SER A 133 -4.75 -1.09 3.04
C SER A 133 -6.11 -0.94 2.35
N GLY A 134 -6.90 0.00 2.86
CA GLY A 134 -8.17 0.37 2.29
C GLY A 134 -8.04 0.95 0.88
N TYR A 135 -7.26 2.03 0.76
CA TYR A 135 -6.99 2.68 -0.53
C TYR A 135 -6.53 1.69 -1.59
N GLY A 136 -5.54 0.85 -1.27
CA GLY A 136 -5.03 -0.17 -2.18
C GLY A 136 -6.10 -1.19 -2.59
N SER A 137 -7.00 -1.54 -1.68
CA SER A 137 -8.10 -2.45 -1.99
C SER A 137 -9.14 -1.83 -2.92
N ALA A 138 -9.47 -0.55 -2.71
CA ALA A 138 -10.36 0.19 -3.61
C ALA A 138 -9.74 0.36 -5.01
N ARG A 139 -8.43 0.61 -5.08
CA ARG A 139 -7.74 0.87 -6.34
C ARG A 139 -7.51 -0.38 -7.19
N SER A 140 -7.18 -1.49 -6.53
CA SER A 140 -6.85 -2.75 -7.22
C SER A 140 -8.05 -3.69 -7.38
N GLY A 141 -9.11 -3.52 -6.59
CA GLY A 141 -10.20 -4.49 -6.50
C GLY A 141 -9.80 -5.80 -5.78
N TRP A 142 -8.57 -5.89 -5.28
CA TRP A 142 -8.08 -6.99 -4.45
C TRP A 142 -8.17 -6.61 -2.98
N ILE A 143 -8.57 -7.55 -2.13
CA ILE A 143 -8.63 -7.29 -0.69
C ILE A 143 -7.30 -7.73 -0.07
N ALA A 144 -6.59 -6.81 0.57
CA ALA A 144 -5.42 -7.16 1.37
C ALA A 144 -5.84 -8.07 2.55
N GLU A 145 -5.15 -9.21 2.71
CA GLU A 145 -5.42 -10.17 3.80
C GLU A 145 -5.09 -9.64 5.20
N LYS A 146 -4.52 -8.43 5.32
CA LYS A 146 -4.08 -7.83 6.61
C LYS A 146 -5.09 -6.81 7.17
N GLY A 147 -5.05 -6.57 8.48
CA GLY A 147 -6.00 -5.73 9.24
C GLY A 147 -7.01 -6.53 10.08
N TYR A 148 -7.65 -5.90 11.08
CA TYR A 148 -8.69 -6.57 11.87
C TYR A 148 -9.90 -6.89 10.96
N PRO A 149 -10.53 -8.07 11.08
CA PRO A 149 -11.69 -8.45 10.24
C PRO A 149 -12.82 -7.41 10.25
N LEU A 150 -13.01 -6.70 11.37
CA LEU A 150 -14.01 -5.65 11.49
C LEU A 150 -13.63 -4.36 10.77
N GLU A 151 -12.36 -3.95 10.80
CA GLU A 151 -11.88 -2.77 10.07
C GLU A 151 -12.03 -2.99 8.56
N ARG A 152 -11.74 -4.22 8.10
CA ARG A 152 -12.01 -4.66 6.73
C ARG A 152 -13.50 -4.65 6.41
N ASP A 153 -14.36 -5.16 7.29
CA ASP A 153 -15.81 -5.15 7.10
C ASP A 153 -16.37 -3.72 7.09
N LEU A 154 -15.87 -2.83 7.94
CA LEU A 154 -16.22 -1.41 7.93
C LEU A 154 -15.78 -0.74 6.64
N PHE A 155 -14.54 -0.98 6.22
CA PHE A 155 -14.03 -0.52 4.93
C PHE A 155 -14.92 -1.03 3.78
N VAL A 156 -15.17 -2.32 3.69
CA VAL A 156 -16.03 -2.90 2.65
C VAL A 156 -17.43 -2.31 2.71
N LYS A 157 -17.97 -2.06 3.91
CA LYS A 157 -19.28 -1.43 4.09
C LYS A 157 -19.31 0.04 3.68
N MET A 158 -18.19 0.75 3.78
CA MET A 158 -18.09 2.15 3.38
C MET A 158 -17.90 2.28 1.87
N PHE A 159 -17.18 1.35 1.24
CA PHE A 159 -16.78 1.45 -0.17
C PHE A 159 -17.61 0.60 -1.13
N PHE A 160 -18.05 -0.58 -0.71
CA PHE A 160 -18.67 -1.57 -1.58
C PHE A 160 -20.11 -1.92 -1.18
N LYS A 161 -20.62 -1.43 -0.04
CA LYS A 161 -22.02 -1.71 0.37
C LYS A 161 -22.99 -1.16 -0.66
N ASN A 162 -23.83 -2.05 -1.17
CA ASN A 162 -24.85 -1.80 -2.20
C ASN A 162 -24.31 -1.51 -3.62
N ARG A 163 -23.03 -1.71 -3.93
CA ARG A 163 -22.48 -1.46 -5.27
C ARG A 163 -22.31 -2.78 -6.03
N LYS A 164 -22.91 -2.88 -7.23
CA LYS A 164 -22.75 -4.02 -8.14
C LYS A 164 -21.27 -4.15 -8.58
N GLU A 165 -20.82 -5.39 -8.75
CA GLU A 165 -19.44 -5.90 -8.97
C GLU A 165 -18.60 -5.31 -10.12
N SER A 166 -19.00 -4.21 -10.76
CA SER A 166 -18.17 -3.52 -11.74
C SER A 166 -18.39 -2.02 -11.67
N HIS A 167 -17.60 -1.34 -10.85
CA HIS A 167 -17.33 0.08 -11.08
C HIS A 167 -15.93 0.20 -11.62
N ASP A 168 -15.81 0.98 -12.69
CA ASP A 168 -14.56 1.62 -13.05
C ASP A 168 -14.37 2.73 -12.02
N TRP A 169 -13.62 2.43 -10.96
CA TRP A 169 -13.39 3.36 -9.85
C TRP A 169 -12.33 4.37 -10.30
N ASP A 170 -12.78 5.34 -11.10
CA ASP A 170 -11.94 6.43 -11.57
C ASP A 170 -11.86 7.53 -10.49
N PHE A 171 -10.67 7.71 -9.90
CA PHE A 171 -10.42 8.70 -8.85
C PHE A 171 -10.48 10.14 -9.36
N PHE A 172 -10.51 10.35 -10.67
CA PHE A 172 -10.78 11.66 -11.25
C PHE A 172 -12.19 12.18 -10.91
N TRP A 173 -13.08 11.32 -10.37
CA TRP A 173 -14.46 11.67 -10.05
C TRP A 173 -14.59 12.25 -8.64
N THR A 174 -15.35 13.34 -8.53
CA THR A 174 -15.58 14.07 -7.26
C THR A 174 -16.10 13.17 -6.13
N SER A 175 -16.99 12.24 -6.43
CA SER A 175 -17.55 11.33 -5.42
C SER A 175 -16.49 10.42 -4.78
N VAL A 176 -15.43 10.09 -5.50
CA VAL A 176 -14.33 9.28 -4.96
C VAL A 176 -13.50 10.11 -3.97
N ARG A 177 -13.13 11.32 -4.35
CA ARG A 177 -12.40 12.26 -3.47
C ARG A 177 -13.19 12.56 -2.19
N GLU A 178 -14.49 12.80 -2.32
CA GLU A 178 -15.38 13.03 -1.17
C GLU A 178 -15.42 11.83 -0.24
N ASN A 179 -15.56 10.61 -0.78
CA ASN A 179 -15.55 9.40 0.02
C ASN A 179 -14.21 9.27 0.75
N LEU A 180 -13.08 9.34 0.05
CA LEU A 180 -11.74 9.26 0.64
C LEU A 180 -11.55 10.27 1.77
N ASN A 181 -12.04 11.50 1.60
CA ASN A 181 -12.03 12.51 2.63
C ASN A 181 -12.84 12.10 3.87
N GLN A 182 -14.07 11.59 3.71
CA GLN A 182 -14.86 11.09 4.84
C GLN A 182 -14.16 9.97 5.61
N ILE A 183 -13.44 9.11 4.91
CA ILE A 183 -12.69 8.01 5.51
C ILE A 183 -11.47 8.52 6.26
N PHE A 184 -10.72 9.44 5.67
CA PHE A 184 -9.60 10.07 6.35
C PHE A 184 -10.06 10.75 7.64
N LEU A 185 -11.09 11.60 7.58
CA LEU A 185 -11.68 12.26 8.75
C LEU A 185 -12.12 11.24 9.81
N LYS A 186 -12.60 10.06 9.39
CA LYS A 186 -12.97 9.00 10.30
C LYS A 186 -11.76 8.42 11.03
N PHE A 187 -10.70 8.07 10.31
CA PHE A 187 -9.47 7.56 10.89
C PHE A 187 -8.81 8.59 11.82
N GLU A 188 -8.78 9.86 11.41
CA GLU A 188 -8.30 10.96 12.25
C GLU A 188 -9.13 11.10 13.54
N SER A 189 -10.46 11.00 13.45
CA SER A 189 -11.32 11.04 14.64
C SER A 189 -11.05 9.88 15.62
N TRP A 190 -10.76 8.68 15.11
CA TRP A 190 -10.40 7.52 15.93
C TRP A 190 -9.01 7.67 16.56
N GLN A 191 -8.06 8.25 15.82
CA GLN A 191 -6.73 8.55 16.32
C GLN A 191 -6.77 9.53 17.49
N ASN A 192 -7.64 10.54 17.40
CA ASN A 192 -7.80 11.57 18.43
C ASN A 192 -8.73 11.15 19.59
N ASP A 193 -9.50 10.06 19.46
CA ASP A 193 -10.38 9.54 20.51
C ASP A 193 -10.39 8.00 20.56
N GLU A 194 -9.57 7.46 21.46
CA GLU A 194 -9.47 6.01 21.70
C GLU A 194 -10.80 5.39 22.19
N LYS A 195 -11.65 6.15 22.90
CA LYS A 195 -12.96 5.65 23.36
C LYS A 195 -13.91 5.51 22.17
N LEU A 196 -13.89 6.47 21.25
CA LEU A 196 -14.67 6.41 20.01
C LEU A 196 -14.24 5.21 19.17
N TYR A 197 -12.93 5.02 18.97
CA TYR A 197 -12.38 3.86 18.28
C TYR A 197 -12.86 2.55 18.94
N LYS A 198 -12.66 2.39 20.25
CA LYS A 198 -13.09 1.19 20.99
C LYS A 198 -14.59 0.94 20.89
N LYS A 199 -15.42 1.99 20.86
CA LYS A 199 -16.88 1.87 20.75
C LYS A 199 -17.31 1.37 19.36
N GLU A 200 -16.70 1.89 18.31
CA GLU A 200 -17.11 1.63 16.93
C GLU A 200 -16.44 0.40 16.32
N VAL A 201 -15.21 0.10 16.74
CA VAL A 201 -14.43 -1.07 16.34
C VAL A 201 -14.63 -2.24 17.32
N LYS A 202 -15.55 -2.13 18.29
CA LYS A 202 -15.93 -3.28 19.12
C LYS A 202 -16.55 -4.37 18.25
N SER A 203 -15.89 -5.53 18.16
CA SER A 203 -16.48 -6.71 17.55
C SER A 203 -17.81 -7.05 18.24
N LYS A 204 -18.87 -7.21 17.45
CA LYS A 204 -20.16 -7.73 17.93
C LYS A 204 -20.12 -9.23 18.25
N ALA A 205 -19.00 -9.91 17.94
CA ALA A 205 -18.84 -11.31 18.24
C ALA A 205 -18.78 -11.52 19.77
N ILE A 206 -19.80 -12.18 20.31
CA ILE A 206 -19.77 -12.70 21.68
C ILE A 206 -18.83 -13.91 21.64
N VAL A 207 -17.63 -13.76 22.19
CA VAL A 207 -16.74 -14.89 22.45
C VAL A 207 -17.44 -15.77 23.48
N LYS A 208 -18.02 -16.89 23.04
CA LYS A 208 -18.42 -17.94 23.98
C LYS A 208 -17.12 -18.58 24.49
N PRO A 209 -16.82 -18.52 25.80
CA PRO A 209 -15.68 -19.28 26.31
C PRO A 209 -15.91 -20.75 25.98
N MET A 210 -14.93 -21.39 25.34
CA MET A 210 -14.90 -22.84 25.29
C MET A 210 -14.71 -23.30 26.74
N LEU A 211 -15.70 -24.06 27.24
CA LEU A 211 -15.54 -24.82 28.47
C LEU A 211 -14.35 -25.76 28.25
N VAL A 212 -13.27 -25.52 28.97
CA VAL A 212 -12.12 -26.43 29.08
C VAL A 212 -12.45 -27.50 30.11
#